data_AF-A0A1J1LSJ0-F1
#
_entry.id   AF-A0A1J1LSJ0-F1
#
_cell.length_a   1.000
_cell.length_b   1.000
_cell.length_c   1.000
_cell.angle_alpha   90.00
_cell.angle_beta   90.00
_cell.angle_gamma   90.00
#
_symmetry.space_group_name_H-M   'P 1'
#
loop_
_entity.id
_entity.type
_entity.pdbx_description
1 polymer ?
#
loop_
_entity_poly.entity_id
_entity_poly.type
_entity_poly.pdbx_seq_one_letter_code
_entity_poly.pdbx_strand_id
1 'polypeptide(L)'
;MIQGKFGEDGNQKKGNQDIQDFLSGKPDLLHRIFRQAKQPLKDATAVNSTRWSLFNRLKKIGLPVTTGSGGLTKFNRTRLNLPKTHWLDAACVGKVETLKVLTNKPLLIQATGRGTRQMCGTDKYGFPTRHRSRIQIHKGFQTGDIVKAIVTKGKKIGCYLGRVLCRASGSFDIATQNGRVAGISHKYCQSIHRKDGYSYGFQKN
;
A
#
# COMPACT_ATOMS: atom_id res chain seq x y z
N MET A 1 -7.93 -10.00 14.41
CA MET A 1 -6.72 -9.53 15.11
C MET A 1 -5.98 -10.75 15.61
N ILE A 2 -5.14 -11.36 14.75
CA ILE A 2 -4.16 -12.37 15.14
C ILE A 2 -2.92 -12.01 14.34
N GLN A 3 -2.10 -11.13 14.91
CA GLN A 3 -0.76 -10.89 14.37
C GLN A 3 0.04 -12.17 14.60
N GLY A 4 0.50 -12.78 13.52
CA GLY A 4 1.39 -13.93 13.58
C GLY A 4 2.62 -13.59 14.42
N LYS A 5 2.79 -14.28 15.55
CA LYS A 5 4.05 -14.34 16.28
C LYS A 5 5.06 -15.09 15.43
N PHE A 6 5.76 -14.37 14.57
CA PHE A 6 6.86 -14.87 13.75
C PHE A 6 8.09 -15.13 14.64
N GLY A 7 8.47 -16.39 14.82
CA GLY A 7 9.86 -16.90 14.83
C GLY A 7 10.95 -16.36 15.78
N GLU A 8 10.72 -15.37 16.62
CA GLU A 8 11.80 -14.74 17.43
C GLU A 8 12.23 -15.56 18.66
N ASP A 9 11.33 -16.33 19.27
CA ASP A 9 11.57 -17.00 20.57
C ASP A 9 12.63 -18.10 20.51
N GLY A 10 12.77 -18.80 19.38
CA GLY A 10 13.69 -19.94 19.25
C GLY A 10 15.14 -19.53 19.08
N ASN A 11 15.40 -18.51 18.24
CA ASN A 11 16.76 -18.02 17.98
C ASN A 11 17.35 -17.30 19.19
N GLN A 12 16.51 -16.58 19.96
CA GLN A 12 16.93 -15.96 21.22
C GLN A 12 17.27 -16.99 22.29
N LYS A 13 16.49 -18.07 22.42
CA LYS A 13 16.76 -19.15 23.39
C LYS A 13 18.00 -19.96 23.05
N LYS A 14 18.28 -20.19 21.75
CA LYS A 14 19.52 -20.82 21.30
C LYS A 14 20.75 -19.97 21.60
N GLY A 15 20.64 -18.66 21.40
CA GLY A 15 21.79 -17.75 21.51
C GLY A 15 22.95 -18.21 20.60
N ASN A 16 24.16 -18.22 21.16
CA ASN A 16 25.39 -18.58 20.46
C ASN A 16 25.76 -20.08 20.56
N GLN A 17 24.91 -20.92 21.16
CA GLN A 17 25.18 -22.36 21.28
C GLN A 17 25.15 -23.05 19.91
N ASP A 18 25.86 -24.17 19.75
CA ASP A 18 25.72 -24.98 18.54
C ASP A 18 24.31 -25.59 18.46
N ILE A 19 23.83 -25.86 17.24
CA ILE A 19 22.48 -26.42 17.05
C ILE A 19 22.38 -27.87 17.54
N GLN A 20 23.48 -28.63 17.51
CA GLN A 20 23.55 -29.98 18.05
C GLN A 20 23.44 -29.96 19.57
N ASP A 21 24.16 -29.05 20.22
CA ASP A 21 24.13 -28.88 21.69
C ASP A 21 22.75 -28.42 22.17
N PHE A 22 22.19 -27.40 21.50
CA PHE A 22 20.88 -26.83 21.83
C PHE A 22 19.72 -27.82 21.66
N LEU A 23 19.85 -28.77 20.73
CA LEU A 23 18.82 -29.77 20.42
C LEU A 23 19.22 -31.20 20.83
N SER A 24 20.19 -31.35 21.73
CA SER A 24 20.69 -32.65 22.21
C SER A 24 19.58 -33.58 22.72
N GLY A 25 18.55 -33.03 23.38
CA GLY A 25 17.37 -33.79 23.83
C GLY A 25 16.25 -33.97 22.78
N LYS A 26 16.47 -33.56 21.52
CA LYS A 26 15.47 -33.59 20.43
C LYS A 26 16.10 -34.03 19.09
N PRO A 27 16.59 -35.27 18.99
CA PRO A 27 17.33 -35.76 17.81
C PRO A 27 16.49 -35.73 16.53
N ASP A 28 15.19 -36.04 16.60
CA ASP A 28 14.30 -36.02 15.43
C ASP A 28 14.17 -34.61 14.82
N LEU A 29 14.08 -33.59 15.68
CA LEU A 29 14.02 -32.19 15.24
C LEU A 29 15.35 -31.75 14.62
N LEU A 30 16.48 -32.17 15.20
CA LEU A 30 17.81 -31.92 14.68
C LEU A 30 18.00 -32.54 13.29
N HIS A 31 17.62 -33.81 13.11
CA HIS A 31 17.65 -34.48 11.81
C HIS A 31 16.76 -33.80 10.77
N ARG A 32 15.55 -33.37 11.16
CA ARG A 32 14.65 -32.63 10.27
C ARG A 32 15.26 -31.30 9.81
N ILE A 33 15.87 -30.55 10.71
CA ILE A 33 16.53 -29.27 10.40
C ILE A 33 17.72 -29.49 9.46
N PHE A 34 18.58 -30.47 9.72
CA PHE A 34 19.70 -30.78 8.81
C PHE A 34 19.22 -31.22 7.43
N ARG A 35 18.16 -32.04 7.36
CA ARG A 35 17.55 -32.43 6.08
C ARG A 35 17.02 -31.20 5.32
N GLN A 36 16.35 -30.28 6.02
CA GLN A 36 15.83 -29.04 5.44
C GLN A 36 16.95 -28.09 4.99
N ALA A 37 18.04 -27.97 5.76
CA ALA A 37 19.18 -27.12 5.42
C ALA A 37 19.90 -27.56 4.13
N LYS A 38 19.86 -28.86 3.81
CA LYS A 38 20.42 -29.42 2.57
C LYS A 38 19.48 -29.27 1.35
N GLN A 39 18.23 -28.84 1.54
CA GLN A 39 17.30 -28.68 0.42
C GLN A 39 17.63 -27.43 -0.40
N PRO A 40 17.45 -27.48 -1.73
CA PRO A 40 17.67 -26.33 -2.60
C PRO A 40 16.66 -25.21 -2.30
N LEU A 41 17.17 -24.01 -2.06
CA LEU A 41 16.36 -22.82 -1.74
C LEU A 41 15.80 -22.15 -3.00
N LYS A 42 15.00 -22.87 -3.79
CA LYS A 42 14.49 -22.41 -5.10
C LYS A 42 13.83 -21.03 -5.03
N ASP A 43 12.97 -20.81 -4.04
CA ASP A 43 12.26 -19.55 -3.87
C ASP A 43 13.22 -18.40 -3.51
N ALA A 44 14.18 -18.65 -2.62
CA ALA A 44 15.19 -17.65 -2.28
C ALA A 44 16.07 -17.31 -3.48
N THR A 45 16.40 -18.30 -4.33
CA THR A 45 17.13 -18.09 -5.58
C THR A 45 16.35 -17.22 -6.56
N ALA A 46 15.03 -17.44 -6.71
CA ALA A 46 14.17 -16.60 -7.56
C ALA A 46 14.07 -15.15 -7.05
N VAL A 47 13.95 -14.96 -5.74
CA VAL A 47 13.96 -13.63 -5.13
C VAL A 47 15.32 -12.95 -5.30
N ASN A 48 16.41 -13.69 -5.12
CA ASN A 48 17.75 -13.15 -5.28
C ASN A 48 18.07 -12.79 -6.75
N SER A 49 17.64 -13.60 -7.71
CA SER A 49 17.85 -13.32 -9.14
C SER A 49 17.07 -12.08 -9.59
N THR A 50 15.82 -11.93 -9.16
CA THR A 50 15.01 -10.73 -9.42
C THR A 50 15.60 -9.49 -8.75
N ARG A 51 16.08 -9.61 -7.50
CA ARG A 51 16.76 -8.52 -6.77
C ARG A 51 18.03 -8.06 -7.49
N TRP A 52 18.87 -8.98 -7.96
CA TRP A 52 20.08 -8.65 -8.72
C TRP A 52 19.78 -8.03 -10.07
N SER A 53 18.80 -8.55 -10.79
CA SER A 53 18.34 -7.97 -12.06
C SER A 53 17.86 -6.53 -11.89
N LEU A 54 17.06 -6.27 -10.85
CA LEU A 54 16.60 -4.92 -10.51
C LEU A 54 17.75 -3.99 -10.16
N PHE A 55 18.66 -4.42 -9.27
CA PHE A 55 19.81 -3.63 -8.86
C PHE A 55 20.70 -3.25 -10.05
N ASN A 56 20.99 -4.20 -10.93
CA ASN A 56 21.80 -3.95 -12.12
C ASN A 56 21.11 -3.01 -13.11
N ARG A 57 19.77 -3.08 -13.23
CA ARG A 57 18.99 -2.11 -14.03
C ARG A 57 19.02 -0.72 -13.42
N LEU A 58 18.84 -0.59 -12.10
CA LEU A 58 18.87 0.70 -11.40
C LEU A 58 20.25 1.37 -11.51
N LYS A 59 21.34 0.59 -11.41
CA LYS A 59 22.70 1.12 -11.60
C LYS A 59 22.91 1.78 -12.96
N LYS A 60 22.26 1.30 -14.02
CA LYS A 60 22.36 1.88 -15.37
C LYS A 60 21.73 3.27 -15.50
N ILE A 61 20.93 3.70 -14.53
CA ILE A 61 20.30 5.03 -14.52
C ILE A 61 21.34 6.14 -14.23
N GLY A 62 22.52 5.79 -13.70
CA GLY A 62 23.58 6.76 -13.39
C GLY A 62 23.41 7.47 -12.04
N LEU A 63 22.42 7.07 -11.23
CA LEU A 63 22.25 7.56 -9.86
C LEU A 63 22.97 6.64 -8.86
N PRO A 64 23.42 7.14 -7.71
CA PRO A 64 23.96 6.30 -6.64
C PRO A 64 22.91 5.30 -6.14
N VAL A 65 23.22 4.01 -6.22
CA VAL A 65 22.35 2.92 -5.74
C VAL A 65 23.07 2.12 -4.67
N THR A 66 22.50 2.06 -3.48
CA THR A 66 22.97 1.21 -2.38
C THR A 66 21.93 0.14 -2.05
N THR A 67 22.36 -0.93 -1.38
CA THR A 67 21.49 -2.00 -0.89
C THR A 67 21.61 -2.11 0.62
N GLY A 68 20.51 -2.40 1.30
CA GLY A 68 20.50 -2.76 2.72
C GLY A 68 19.95 -4.17 2.93
N SER A 69 20.33 -4.81 4.03
CA SER A 69 19.71 -6.07 4.47
C SER A 69 18.48 -5.78 5.33
N GLY A 70 17.50 -6.68 5.32
CA GLY A 70 16.34 -6.57 6.22
C GLY A 70 16.74 -6.61 7.70
N GLY A 71 17.84 -7.32 8.04
CA GLY A 71 18.42 -7.31 9.38
C GLY A 71 18.94 -5.93 9.79
N LEU A 72 19.63 -5.23 8.90
CA LEU A 72 20.08 -3.85 9.13
C LEU A 72 18.90 -2.89 9.30
N THR A 73 17.87 -3.02 8.47
CA THR A 73 16.62 -2.23 8.62
C THR A 73 15.99 -2.45 9.99
N LYS A 74 15.86 -3.71 10.44
CA LYS A 74 15.33 -4.04 11.76
C LYS A 74 16.21 -3.45 12.87
N PHE A 75 17.53 -3.60 12.76
CA PHE A 75 18.49 -3.05 13.73
C PHE A 75 18.35 -1.54 13.86
N ASN A 76 18.38 -0.81 12.74
CA ASN A 76 18.21 0.65 12.73
C ASN A 76 16.88 1.05 13.37
N ARG A 77 15.77 0.39 12.99
CA ARG A 77 14.46 0.67 13.55
C ARG A 77 14.41 0.46 15.07
N THR A 78 14.96 -0.65 15.57
CA THR A 78 14.99 -0.95 17.00
C THR A 78 15.90 0.01 17.76
N ARG A 79 17.11 0.28 17.26
CA ARG A 79 18.07 1.22 17.89
C ARG A 79 17.51 2.65 17.97
N LEU A 80 16.73 3.06 16.97
CA LEU A 80 16.06 4.36 16.90
C LEU A 80 14.69 4.39 17.61
N ASN A 81 14.29 3.28 18.24
CA ASN A 81 13.04 3.15 19.00
C ASN A 81 11.77 3.46 18.20
N LEU A 82 11.74 3.02 16.93
CA LEU A 82 10.66 3.28 15.99
C LEU A 82 9.68 2.09 15.88
N PRO A 83 8.36 2.33 15.82
CA PRO A 83 7.39 1.25 15.63
C PRO A 83 7.50 0.65 14.23
N LYS A 84 7.12 -0.62 14.08
CA LYS A 84 7.14 -1.31 12.79
C LYS A 84 6.00 -0.82 11.89
N THR A 85 6.34 -0.02 10.89
CA THR A 85 5.43 0.40 9.81
C THR A 85 6.19 0.40 8.48
N HIS A 86 5.49 0.23 7.35
CA HIS A 86 6.14 0.18 6.04
C HIS A 86 6.98 1.42 5.72
N TRP A 87 6.51 2.60 6.10
CA TRP A 87 7.21 3.86 5.79
C TRP A 87 8.40 4.11 6.72
N LEU A 88 8.33 3.69 7.99
CA LEU A 88 9.48 3.74 8.91
C LEU A 88 10.54 2.70 8.57
N ASP A 89 10.12 1.49 8.17
CA ASP A 89 11.05 0.47 7.68
C ASP A 89 11.79 0.98 6.43
N ALA A 90 11.10 1.63 5.50
CA ALA A 90 11.72 2.24 4.32
C ALA A 90 12.75 3.33 4.69
N ALA A 91 12.44 4.19 5.66
CA ALA A 91 13.35 5.20 6.16
C ALA A 91 14.58 4.62 6.91
N CYS A 92 14.47 3.38 7.41
CA CYS A 92 15.55 2.67 8.11
C CYS A 92 16.46 1.84 7.18
N VAL A 93 16.25 1.86 5.86
CA VAL A 93 17.07 1.08 4.91
C VAL A 93 18.46 1.69 4.75
N GLY A 94 19.50 0.84 4.86
CA GLY A 94 20.88 1.24 4.61
C GLY A 94 21.59 1.78 5.86
N LYS A 95 22.57 2.66 5.66
CA LYS A 95 23.32 3.29 6.76
C LYS A 95 22.54 4.51 7.26
N VAL A 96 21.92 4.38 8.44
CA VAL A 96 21.10 5.43 9.04
C VAL A 96 21.57 5.65 10.48
N GLU A 97 22.22 6.79 10.71
CA GLU A 97 22.72 7.16 12.04
C GLU A 97 21.62 7.72 12.93
N THR A 98 20.86 8.68 12.40
CA THR A 98 19.75 9.34 13.09
C THR A 98 18.55 9.48 12.14
N LEU A 99 17.35 9.47 12.69
CA LEU A 99 16.10 9.72 11.94
C LEU A 99 15.17 10.58 12.80
N LYS A 100 14.75 11.73 12.26
CA LYS A 100 13.75 12.59 12.89
C LYS A 100 12.42 12.46 12.14
N VAL A 101 11.40 11.95 12.83
CA VAL A 101 10.04 11.83 12.29
C VAL A 101 9.30 13.16 12.49
N LEU A 102 8.96 13.83 11.38
CA LEU A 102 8.28 15.13 11.40
C LEU A 102 6.75 15.05 11.25
N THR A 103 6.21 13.85 10.98
CA THR A 103 4.78 13.63 10.81
C THR A 103 4.35 12.32 11.45
N ASN A 104 3.18 12.34 12.07
CA ASN A 104 2.48 11.15 12.56
C ASN A 104 1.31 10.74 11.64
N LYS A 105 1.08 11.48 10.54
CA LYS A 105 -0.01 11.25 9.60
C LYS A 105 0.54 11.08 8.19
N PRO A 106 1.11 9.91 7.86
CA PRO A 106 1.57 9.63 6.50
C PRO A 106 0.38 9.63 5.53
N LEU A 107 0.61 10.14 4.32
CA LEU A 107 -0.34 10.03 3.22
C LEU A 107 -0.26 8.60 2.65
N LEU A 108 -1.32 7.83 2.82
CA LEU A 108 -1.47 6.50 2.24
C LEU A 108 -1.96 6.64 0.81
N ILE A 109 -1.22 6.01 -0.11
CA ILE A 109 -1.53 5.95 -1.53
C ILE A 109 -1.87 4.50 -1.86
N GLN A 110 -3.09 4.26 -2.35
CA GLN A 110 -3.53 2.94 -2.77
C GLN A 110 -3.79 2.95 -4.27
N ALA A 111 -3.26 1.96 -4.99
CA ALA A 111 -3.61 1.76 -6.39
C ALA A 111 -5.07 1.28 -6.49
N THR A 112 -5.88 2.03 -7.23
CA THR A 112 -7.32 1.75 -7.45
C THR A 112 -7.65 1.50 -8.93
N GLY A 113 -6.67 1.63 -9.81
CA GLY A 113 -6.82 1.41 -11.24
C GLY A 113 -7.49 2.59 -11.98
N ARG A 114 -7.47 2.54 -13.31
CA ARG A 114 -7.94 3.63 -14.17
C ARG A 114 -9.37 3.44 -14.68
N GLY A 115 -10.16 2.60 -14.01
CA GLY A 115 -11.53 2.24 -14.41
C GLY A 115 -11.58 0.89 -15.11
N THR A 116 -12.78 0.49 -15.55
CA THR A 116 -13.03 -0.77 -16.25
C THR A 116 -13.31 -0.54 -17.72
N ARG A 117 -12.83 -1.45 -18.57
CA ARG A 117 -13.16 -1.49 -20.01
C ARG A 117 -14.48 -2.22 -20.30
N GLN A 118 -15.12 -2.77 -19.26
CA GLN A 118 -16.41 -3.44 -19.39
C GLN A 118 -17.51 -2.42 -19.70
N MET A 119 -18.04 -2.47 -20.93
CA MET A 119 -19.01 -1.50 -21.46
C MET A 119 -20.47 -1.83 -21.16
N CYS A 120 -20.77 -3.03 -20.67
CA CYS A 120 -22.09 -3.41 -20.19
C CYS A 120 -22.00 -4.14 -18.84
N GLY A 121 -22.96 -3.91 -17.95
CA GLY A 121 -23.18 -4.84 -16.85
C GLY A 121 -23.91 -6.06 -17.38
N THR A 122 -23.50 -7.24 -16.94
CA THR A 122 -24.17 -8.50 -17.27
C THR A 122 -24.91 -9.06 -16.05
N ASP A 123 -25.91 -9.88 -16.27
CA ASP A 123 -26.48 -10.72 -15.22
C ASP A 123 -25.52 -11.89 -14.87
N LYS A 124 -25.97 -12.79 -14.00
CA LYS A 124 -25.20 -13.98 -13.58
C LYS A 124 -24.97 -15.00 -14.71
N TYR A 125 -25.70 -14.90 -15.83
CA TYR A 125 -25.60 -15.76 -17.00
C TYR A 125 -24.79 -15.12 -18.14
N GLY A 126 -24.37 -13.86 -17.99
CA GLY A 126 -23.60 -13.14 -19.00
C GLY A 126 -24.43 -12.26 -19.94
N PHE A 127 -25.75 -12.17 -19.75
CA PHE A 127 -26.60 -11.33 -20.59
C PHE A 127 -26.53 -9.85 -20.19
N PRO A 128 -26.39 -8.90 -21.15
CA PRO A 128 -26.33 -7.48 -20.85
C PRO A 128 -27.61 -6.96 -20.17
N THR A 129 -27.46 -6.30 -19.01
CA THR A 129 -28.57 -5.67 -18.24
C THR A 129 -28.50 -4.16 -18.22
N ARG A 130 -27.32 -3.58 -18.46
CA ARG A 130 -27.12 -2.13 -18.53
C ARG A 130 -25.94 -1.79 -19.43
N HIS A 131 -26.03 -0.68 -20.15
CA HIS A 131 -24.94 -0.15 -20.95
C HIS A 131 -24.28 1.05 -20.28
N ARG A 132 -22.96 1.16 -20.42
CA ARG A 132 -22.19 2.31 -19.94
C ARG A 132 -21.94 3.28 -21.08
N SER A 133 -21.99 4.58 -20.78
CA SER A 133 -21.56 5.60 -21.74
C SER A 133 -20.06 5.51 -22.00
N ARG A 134 -19.64 5.81 -23.23
CA ARG A 134 -18.23 6.00 -23.59
C ARG A 134 -17.70 7.36 -23.12
N ILE A 135 -18.60 8.29 -22.78
CA ILE A 135 -18.26 9.62 -22.27
C ILE A 135 -17.84 9.49 -20.81
N GLN A 136 -16.58 9.78 -20.53
CA GLN A 136 -16.02 9.69 -19.17
C GLN A 136 -16.03 11.03 -18.43
N ILE A 137 -16.02 12.14 -19.16
CA ILE A 137 -15.97 13.49 -18.60
C ILE A 137 -17.38 14.08 -18.66
N HIS A 138 -17.90 14.48 -17.50
CA HIS A 138 -19.19 15.14 -17.38
C HIS A 138 -18.98 16.50 -16.74
N LYS A 139 -19.42 17.56 -17.44
CA LYS A 139 -19.32 18.95 -16.96
C LYS A 139 -17.88 19.36 -16.52
N GLY A 140 -16.86 18.81 -17.18
CA GLY A 140 -15.44 19.07 -16.88
C GLY A 140 -14.82 18.20 -15.79
N PHE A 141 -15.56 17.21 -15.25
CA PHE A 141 -15.10 16.32 -14.17
C PHE A 141 -15.19 14.86 -14.58
N GLN A 142 -14.29 14.03 -14.04
CA GLN A 142 -14.33 12.58 -14.20
C GLN A 142 -14.53 11.89 -12.85
N THR A 143 -15.28 10.78 -12.83
CA THR A 143 -15.40 9.94 -11.63
C THR A 143 -14.03 9.48 -11.16
N GLY A 144 -13.67 9.83 -9.92
CA GLY A 144 -12.36 9.59 -9.33
C GLY A 144 -11.52 10.85 -9.12
N ASP A 145 -11.88 11.98 -9.73
CA ASP A 145 -11.25 13.28 -9.43
C ASP A 145 -11.44 13.63 -7.96
N ILE A 146 -10.49 14.35 -7.37
CA ILE A 146 -10.62 14.93 -6.04
C ILE A 146 -11.07 16.37 -6.21
N VAL A 147 -12.17 16.72 -5.54
CA VAL A 147 -12.78 18.04 -5.64
C VAL A 147 -12.97 18.67 -4.26
N LYS A 148 -12.96 19.99 -4.23
CA LYS A 148 -13.51 20.81 -3.15
C LYS A 148 -14.84 21.36 -3.64
N ALA A 149 -15.93 21.06 -2.95
CA ALA A 149 -17.23 21.63 -3.25
C ALA A 149 -17.65 22.60 -2.15
N ILE A 150 -17.97 23.84 -2.52
CA ILE A 150 -18.45 24.87 -1.60
C ILE A 150 -19.90 25.18 -1.97
N VAL A 151 -20.84 24.64 -1.18
CA VAL A 151 -22.27 24.79 -1.43
C VAL A 151 -22.81 25.95 -0.61
N THR A 152 -23.38 26.93 -1.30
CA THR A 152 -23.84 28.19 -0.69
C THR A 152 -25.35 28.27 -0.51
N LYS A 153 -26.14 27.34 -1.09
CA LYS A 153 -27.61 27.35 -1.03
C LYS A 153 -28.19 25.94 -0.88
N GLY A 154 -29.36 25.84 -0.24
CA GLY A 154 -30.16 24.61 -0.11
C GLY A 154 -29.84 23.77 1.14
N LYS A 155 -30.30 22.51 1.17
CA LYS A 155 -30.17 21.63 2.36
C LYS A 155 -28.74 21.19 2.68
N LYS A 156 -27.83 21.24 1.70
CA LYS A 156 -26.45 20.72 1.80
C LYS A 156 -25.41 21.83 1.82
N ILE A 157 -25.73 22.96 2.47
CA ILE A 157 -24.78 24.06 2.64
C ILE A 157 -23.56 23.54 3.41
N GLY A 158 -22.36 23.86 2.92
CA GLY A 158 -21.12 23.41 3.54
C GLY A 158 -19.96 23.28 2.55
N CYS A 159 -18.80 22.89 3.10
CA CYS A 159 -17.59 22.61 2.34
C CYS A 159 -17.28 21.11 2.38
N TYR A 160 -17.16 20.50 1.21
CA TYR A 160 -16.90 19.06 1.06
C TYR A 160 -15.61 18.84 0.29
N LEU A 161 -14.70 18.06 0.87
CA LEU A 161 -13.47 17.63 0.24
C LEU A 161 -13.53 16.12 0.02
N GLY A 162 -13.33 15.67 -1.22
CA GLY A 162 -13.35 14.24 -1.46
C GLY A 162 -13.32 13.82 -2.92
N ARG A 163 -13.39 12.50 -3.13
CA ARG A 163 -13.45 11.91 -4.47
C ARG A 163 -14.85 12.04 -5.03
N VAL A 164 -14.97 12.49 -6.27
CA VAL A 164 -16.25 12.70 -6.94
C VAL A 164 -16.69 11.45 -7.70
N LEU A 165 -17.98 11.15 -7.63
CA LEU A 165 -18.70 10.28 -8.56
C LEU A 165 -19.55 11.17 -9.45
N CYS A 166 -19.16 11.25 -10.72
CA CYS A 166 -19.83 12.09 -11.70
C CYS A 166 -21.04 11.38 -12.32
N ARG A 167 -22.07 12.17 -12.61
CA ARG A 167 -23.23 11.76 -13.40
C ARG A 167 -23.42 12.71 -14.58
N ALA A 168 -23.97 12.23 -15.68
CA ALA A 168 -24.27 13.04 -16.85
C ALA A 168 -25.18 14.26 -16.53
N SER A 169 -26.07 14.11 -15.55
CA SER A 169 -26.95 15.18 -15.06
C SER A 169 -26.22 16.38 -14.44
N GLY A 170 -24.93 16.24 -14.10
CA GLY A 170 -24.18 17.26 -13.37
C GLY A 170 -24.47 17.29 -11.86
N SER A 171 -25.16 16.26 -11.35
CA SER A 171 -25.41 16.03 -9.92
C SER A 171 -24.49 14.92 -9.41
N PHE A 172 -23.49 15.30 -8.63
CA PHE A 172 -22.36 14.47 -8.24
C PHE A 172 -22.48 13.97 -6.80
N ASP A 173 -21.89 12.82 -6.51
CA ASP A 173 -21.67 12.40 -5.12
C ASP A 173 -20.22 12.62 -4.74
N ILE A 174 -19.98 13.12 -3.54
CA ILE A 174 -18.64 13.35 -3.02
C ILE A 174 -18.40 12.37 -1.87
N ALA A 175 -17.43 11.49 -2.02
CA ALA A 175 -16.96 10.61 -0.96
C ALA A 175 -15.98 11.39 -0.08
N THR A 176 -16.47 11.85 1.07
CA THR A 176 -15.69 12.58 2.08
C THR A 176 -15.19 11.62 3.17
N GLN A 177 -14.35 12.12 4.08
CA GLN A 177 -13.91 11.36 5.26
C GLN A 177 -15.08 10.96 6.17
N ASN A 178 -16.14 11.79 6.22
CA ASN A 178 -17.31 11.60 7.09
C ASN A 178 -18.44 10.82 6.40
N GLY A 179 -18.24 10.38 5.16
CA GLY A 179 -19.24 9.64 4.39
C GLY A 179 -19.53 10.25 3.02
N ARG A 180 -20.49 9.65 2.32
CA ARG A 180 -20.89 10.08 0.97
C ARG A 180 -21.95 11.18 1.07
N VAL A 181 -21.65 12.32 0.47
CA VAL A 181 -22.61 13.41 0.28
C VAL A 181 -23.13 13.33 -1.15
N ALA A 182 -24.36 12.86 -1.31
CA ALA A 182 -24.94 12.66 -2.63
C ALA A 182 -25.52 13.94 -3.22
N GLY A 183 -25.61 14.03 -4.54
CA GLY A 183 -26.36 15.06 -5.27
C GLY A 183 -25.93 16.50 -5.04
N ILE A 184 -24.62 16.77 -5.13
CA ILE A 184 -24.01 18.10 -5.18
C ILE A 184 -23.92 18.55 -6.63
N SER A 185 -24.37 19.77 -6.94
CA SER A 185 -24.25 20.33 -8.29
C SER A 185 -22.78 20.56 -8.64
N HIS A 186 -22.37 20.15 -9.84
CA HIS A 186 -21.02 20.39 -10.38
C HIS A 186 -20.58 21.86 -10.35
N LYS A 187 -21.54 22.80 -10.36
CA LYS A 187 -21.27 24.25 -10.28
C LYS A 187 -20.61 24.65 -8.97
N TYR A 188 -20.80 23.88 -7.91
CA TYR A 188 -20.16 24.10 -6.62
C TYR A 188 -18.79 23.43 -6.52
N CYS A 189 -18.42 22.57 -7.47
CA CYS A 189 -17.21 21.78 -7.42
C CYS A 189 -16.03 22.51 -8.09
N GLN A 190 -14.88 22.46 -7.43
CA GLN A 190 -13.59 22.86 -7.96
C GLN A 190 -12.66 21.65 -7.93
N SER A 191 -11.99 21.36 -9.05
CA SER A 191 -11.03 20.26 -9.12
C SER A 191 -9.76 20.61 -8.35
N ILE A 192 -9.31 19.71 -7.49
CA ILE A 192 -8.02 19.79 -6.79
C ILE A 192 -7.00 18.87 -7.46
N HIS A 193 -7.43 17.64 -7.79
CA HIS A 193 -6.57 16.63 -8.37
C HIS A 193 -7.34 15.79 -9.39
N ARG A 194 -6.69 15.48 -10.51
CA ARG A 194 -7.27 14.62 -11.55
C ARG A 194 -7.04 13.16 -11.22
N LYS A 195 -7.98 12.31 -11.62
CA LYS A 195 -7.85 10.87 -11.49
C LYS A 195 -6.58 10.37 -12.18
N ASP A 196 -5.71 9.72 -11.41
CA ASP A 196 -4.44 9.14 -11.87
C ASP A 196 -4.35 7.61 -11.71
N GLY A 197 -5.34 7.01 -11.06
CA GLY A 197 -5.40 5.59 -10.76
C GLY A 197 -5.06 5.26 -9.31
N TYR A 198 -4.86 6.27 -8.47
CA TYR A 198 -4.61 6.12 -7.04
C TYR A 198 -5.75 6.74 -6.22
N SER A 199 -5.90 6.25 -4.99
CA SER A 199 -6.66 6.90 -3.94
C SER A 199 -5.71 7.34 -2.84
N TYR A 200 -6.05 8.48 -2.25
CA TYR A 200 -5.26 9.17 -1.25
C TYR A 200 -6.06 9.24 0.04
N GLY A 201 -5.43 8.94 1.15
CA GLY A 201 -6.04 9.06 2.47
C GLY A 201 -4.98 9.10 3.55
N PHE A 202 -5.33 9.61 4.72
CA PHE A 202 -4.48 9.49 5.89
C PHE A 202 -4.80 8.19 6.62
N GLN A 203 -3.81 7.63 7.30
CA GLN A 203 -4.03 6.53 8.22
C GLN A 203 -5.09 6.95 9.26
N LYS A 204 -6.13 6.14 9.45
CA LYS A 204 -7.08 6.35 10.53
C LYS A 204 -6.36 6.07 11.86
N ASN A 205 -6.43 7.01 12.78
CA ASN A 205 -5.96 6.84 14.16
C ASN A 205 -6.69 5.68 14.83
#